data_AF-A0A962ZH77-F1
#
_entry.id   AF-A0A962ZH77-F1
#
_cell.length_a   1.000
_cell.length_b   1.000
_cell.length_c   1.000
_cell.angle_alpha   90.00
_cell.angle_beta   90.00
_cell.angle_gamma   90.00
#
_symmetry.space_group_name_H-M   'P 1'
#
loop_
_entity.id
_entity.type
_entity.pdbx_description
1 polymer ?
#
loop_
_entity_poly.entity_id
_entity_poly.type
_entity_poly.pdbx_seq_one_letter_code
_entity_poly.pdbx_strand_id
1 'polypeptide(L)'
;MNISVSKKILLGLCAATLFQVLVLGGELLAAVYPRWTGVPIRVAVEPVDPRDLFRGNYARLGYAFNRVDAALWQDAGQPVPGQRVYVQIEQDEDETWVATAMSARPPSQGLFLRGRYRHFISGANLNADGAA
;
A
#
# COMPACT_ATOMS: atom_id res chain seq x y z
N MET A 1 -12.45 -54.93 -13.14
CA MET A 1 -13.74 -54.35 -12.70
C MET A 1 -14.06 -53.17 -13.62
N ASN A 2 -14.91 -53.38 -14.63
CA ASN A 2 -15.27 -52.32 -15.59
C ASN A 2 -16.38 -51.46 -14.98
N ILE A 3 -16.05 -50.23 -14.62
CA ILE A 3 -17.01 -49.28 -14.07
C ILE A 3 -17.70 -48.57 -15.24
N SER A 4 -18.97 -48.92 -15.49
CA SER A 4 -19.81 -48.22 -16.46
C SER A 4 -20.35 -46.92 -15.84
N VAL A 5 -19.68 -45.79 -16.10
CA VAL A 5 -20.11 -44.47 -15.63
C VAL A 5 -21.20 -43.90 -16.54
N SER A 6 -22.32 -43.44 -15.95
CA SER A 6 -23.41 -42.79 -16.70
C SER A 6 -22.94 -41.45 -17.29
N LYS A 7 -23.34 -41.16 -18.53
CA LYS A 7 -23.01 -39.89 -19.23
C LYS A 7 -23.37 -38.64 -18.40
N LYS A 8 -24.42 -38.70 -17.59
CA LYS A 8 -24.83 -37.59 -16.70
C LYS A 8 -23.85 -37.35 -15.55
N ILE A 9 -23.33 -38.43 -14.96
CA ILE A 9 -22.32 -38.36 -13.89
C ILE A 9 -21.00 -37.84 -14.45
N LEU A 10 -20.60 -38.34 -15.62
CA LEU A 10 -19.41 -37.85 -16.32
C LEU A 10 -19.51 -36.35 -16.63
N LEU A 11 -20.66 -35.89 -17.15
CA LEU A 11 -20.91 -34.48 -17.42
C LEU A 11 -20.83 -33.64 -16.13
N GLY A 12 -21.41 -34.11 -15.03
CA GLY A 12 -21.35 -33.46 -13.73
C GLY A 12 -19.92 -33.34 -13.19
N LEU A 13 -19.11 -34.40 -13.30
CA LEU A 13 -17.70 -34.38 -12.90
C LEU A 13 -16.87 -33.41 -13.77
N CYS A 14 -17.08 -33.41 -15.08
CA CYS A 14 -16.42 -32.45 -15.97
C CYS A 14 -16.80 -31.00 -15.62
N ALA A 15 -18.09 -30.75 -15.38
CA ALA A 15 -18.58 -29.42 -15.00
C ALA A 15 -18.00 -28.97 -13.64
N ALA A 16 -17.96 -29.85 -12.65
CA ALA A 16 -17.37 -29.57 -11.34
C ALA A 16 -15.87 -29.27 -11.45
N THR A 17 -15.14 -30.05 -12.25
CA THR A 17 -13.71 -29.85 -12.47
C THR A 17 -13.45 -28.52 -13.19
N LEU A 18 -14.23 -28.21 -14.24
CA LEU A 18 -14.13 -26.94 -14.95
C LEU A 18 -14.41 -25.76 -14.02
N PHE A 19 -15.44 -25.86 -13.19
CA PHE A 19 -15.77 -24.83 -12.20
C PHE A 19 -14.61 -24.59 -11.23
N GLN A 20 -13.98 -25.65 -10.71
CA GLN A 20 -12.81 -25.52 -9.84
C GLN A 20 -11.64 -24.82 -10.53
N VAL A 21 -11.34 -25.19 -11.78
CA VAL A 21 -10.29 -24.54 -12.58
C VAL A 21 -10.62 -23.06 -12.82
N LEU A 22 -11.87 -22.71 -13.08
CA LEU A 22 -12.29 -21.32 -13.26
C LEU A 22 -12.14 -20.51 -11.97
N VAL A 23 -12.48 -21.07 -10.82
CA VAL A 23 -12.29 -20.40 -9.52
C VAL A 23 -10.80 -20.14 -9.26
N LEU A 24 -9.96 -21.16 -9.41
CA LEU A 24 -8.51 -21.01 -9.22
C LEU A 24 -7.88 -20.05 -10.24
N GLY A 25 -8.31 -20.13 -11.51
CA GLY A 25 -7.88 -19.22 -12.56
C GLY A 25 -8.29 -17.78 -12.29
N GLY A 26 -9.51 -17.57 -11.79
CA GLY A 26 -10.01 -16.26 -11.38
C GLY A 26 -9.17 -15.62 -10.28
N GLU A 27 -8.85 -16.37 -9.22
CA GLU A 27 -8.00 -15.89 -8.13
C GLU A 27 -6.57 -15.58 -8.61
N LEU A 28 -6.00 -16.44 -9.47
CA LEU A 28 -4.68 -16.19 -10.05
C LEU A 28 -4.68 -14.91 -10.89
N LEU A 29 -5.70 -14.72 -11.74
CA LEU A 29 -5.84 -13.52 -12.55
C LEU A 29 -6.02 -12.28 -11.66
N ALA A 30 -6.83 -12.37 -10.60
CA ALA A 30 -7.02 -11.27 -9.65
C ALA A 30 -5.69 -10.86 -8.96
N ALA A 31 -4.82 -11.83 -8.67
CA ALA A 31 -3.51 -11.58 -8.07
C ALA A 31 -2.49 -11.00 -9.06
N VAL A 32 -2.53 -11.42 -10.33
CA VAL A 32 -1.56 -11.01 -11.35
C VAL A 32 -1.96 -9.70 -12.02
N TYR A 33 -3.26 -9.44 -12.15
CA TYR A 33 -3.80 -8.26 -12.84
C TYR A 33 -3.21 -6.92 -12.33
N PRO A 34 -3.12 -6.66 -11.00
CA PRO A 34 -2.51 -5.43 -10.49
C PRO A 34 -1.03 -5.26 -10.87
N ARG A 35 -0.31 -6.34 -11.17
CA ARG A 35 1.09 -6.25 -11.61
C ARG A 35 1.21 -5.87 -13.08
N TRP A 36 0.23 -6.22 -13.90
CA TRP A 36 0.22 -5.88 -15.33
C TRP A 36 -0.32 -4.48 -15.61
N THR A 37 -1.34 -4.05 -14.86
CA THR A 37 -1.98 -2.75 -15.07
C THR A 37 -1.59 -1.69 -14.05
N GLY A 38 -0.81 -2.07 -13.03
CA GLY A 38 -0.41 -1.17 -11.95
C GLY A 38 0.67 -0.18 -12.38
N VAL A 39 0.63 1.00 -11.77
CA VAL A 39 1.71 2.00 -11.89
C VAL A 39 2.82 1.62 -10.90
N PRO A 40 4.07 1.42 -11.35
CA PRO A 40 5.18 1.14 -10.45
C PRO A 40 5.54 2.41 -9.64
N ILE A 41 5.31 2.37 -8.33
CA ILE A 41 5.65 3.46 -7.40
C ILE A 41 6.96 3.10 -6.71
N ARG A 42 8.05 3.79 -7.06
CA ARG A 42 9.35 3.67 -6.38
C ARG A 42 9.40 4.63 -5.21
N VAL A 43 9.76 4.11 -4.03
CA VAL A 43 9.76 4.88 -2.78
C VAL A 43 11.09 4.67 -2.08
N ALA A 44 11.67 5.76 -1.58
CA ALA A 44 12.83 5.69 -0.70
C ALA A 44 12.45 4.96 0.61
N VAL A 45 13.21 3.90 0.92
CA VAL A 45 13.06 3.14 2.16
C VAL A 45 14.13 3.62 3.14
N GLU A 46 13.73 3.88 4.38
CA GLU A 46 14.63 4.11 5.51
C GLU A 46 14.71 2.81 6.32
N PRO A 47 15.65 1.89 6.01
CA PRO A 47 15.79 0.63 6.71
C PRO A 47 16.37 0.89 8.10
N VAL A 48 15.61 0.51 9.14
CA VAL A 48 16.15 0.42 10.50
C VAL A 48 16.40 -1.06 10.78
N ASP A 49 17.59 -1.41 11.32
CA ASP A 49 17.93 -2.74 11.83
C ASP A 49 17.76 -2.80 13.37
N PRO A 50 16.53 -2.90 13.88
CA PRO A 50 16.29 -3.05 15.30
C PRO A 50 16.58 -4.50 15.72
N ARG A 51 17.77 -4.73 16.25
CA ARG A 51 18.06 -5.98 16.96
C ARG A 51 17.39 -5.94 18.33
N ASP A 52 16.48 -6.89 18.59
CA ASP A 52 15.81 -7.05 19.89
C ASP A 52 16.07 -8.47 20.42
N LEU A 53 16.59 -8.56 21.65
CA LEU A 53 16.91 -9.83 22.32
C LEU A 53 15.69 -10.75 22.51
N PHE A 54 14.47 -10.19 22.54
CA PHE A 54 13.24 -10.97 22.71
C PHE A 54 12.45 -11.21 21.42
N ARG A 55 12.70 -10.44 20.35
CA ARG A 55 12.00 -10.58 19.05
C ARG A 55 12.87 -11.11 17.92
N GLY A 56 14.18 -11.25 18.15
CA GLY A 56 15.13 -11.64 17.12
C GLY A 56 15.33 -10.54 16.07
N ASN A 57 15.65 -10.95 14.85
CA ASN A 57 15.87 -10.03 13.72
C ASN A 57 14.53 -9.68 13.06
N TYR A 58 14.19 -8.39 13.03
CA TYR A 58 13.04 -7.89 12.28
C TYR A 58 13.43 -6.64 11.50
N ALA A 59 12.93 -6.51 10.27
CA ALA A 59 13.12 -5.31 9.47
C ALA A 59 11.97 -4.34 9.72
N ARG A 60 12.27 -3.09 10.07
CA ARG A 60 11.28 -2.01 10.08
C ARG A 60 11.38 -1.23 8.77
N LEU A 61 10.36 -1.38 7.92
CA LEU A 61 10.26 -0.61 6.68
C LEU A 61 9.65 0.76 6.99
N GLY A 62 10.50 1.77 7.15
CA GLY A 62 10.08 3.17 7.11
C GLY A 62 9.97 3.62 5.66
N TYR A 63 8.80 4.05 5.24
CA TYR A 63 8.60 4.73 3.95
C TYR A 63 8.47 6.23 4.19
N ALA A 64 8.96 7.06 3.27
CA ALA A 64 8.77 8.52 3.34
C ALA A 64 7.29 8.90 3.52
N PHE A 65 6.37 8.18 2.86
CA PHE A 65 4.93 8.39 2.98
C PHE A 65 4.32 8.05 4.35
N ASN A 66 5.05 7.36 5.24
CA ASN A 66 4.59 7.16 6.61
C ASN A 66 4.79 8.42 7.47
N ARG A 67 5.67 9.34 7.04
CA ARG A 67 5.99 10.59 7.72
C ARG A 67 5.77 11.75 6.74
N VAL A 68 4.51 12.13 6.59
CA VAL A 68 4.13 13.30 5.79
C VAL A 68 4.22 14.52 6.70
N ASP A 69 4.86 15.58 6.22
CA ASP A 69 4.94 16.86 6.94
C ASP A 69 3.52 17.40 7.19
N ALA A 70 3.27 17.88 8.41
CA ALA A 70 2.02 18.53 8.76
C ALA A 70 1.78 19.82 7.93
N ALA A 71 2.85 20.44 7.42
CA ALA A 71 2.78 21.58 6.50
C ALA A 71 2.05 21.26 5.18
N LEU A 72 1.98 19.99 4.78
CA LEU A 72 1.27 19.57 3.56
C LEU A 72 -0.25 19.45 3.77
N TRP A 73 -0.75 19.65 4.98
CA TRP A 73 -2.18 19.61 5.29
C TRP A 73 -2.91 20.83 4.73
N GLN A 74 -3.86 20.60 3.82
CA GLN A 74 -4.56 21.69 3.11
C GLN A 74 -5.93 22.05 3.68
N ASP A 75 -6.54 21.19 4.49
CA ASP A 75 -7.87 21.45 5.05
C ASP A 75 -7.80 22.35 6.28
N ALA A 76 -8.93 23.01 6.59
CA ALA A 76 -9.02 23.85 7.78
C ALA A 76 -8.85 23.02 9.07
N GLY A 77 -8.03 23.54 9.99
CA GLY A 77 -7.75 22.91 11.28
C GLY A 77 -6.61 21.90 11.23
N GLN A 78 -6.52 21.06 12.25
CA GLN A 78 -5.51 20.02 12.37
C GLN A 78 -6.13 18.64 12.13
N PRO A 79 -5.39 17.70 11.52
CA PRO A 79 -5.87 16.35 11.33
C PRO A 79 -6.09 15.64 12.67
N VAL A 80 -7.23 14.94 12.80
CA VAL A 80 -7.61 14.21 14.02
C VAL A 80 -7.06 12.79 13.99
N PRO A 81 -6.46 12.28 15.09
CA PRO A 81 -6.05 10.89 15.21
C PRO A 81 -7.15 9.90 14.82
N GLY A 82 -6.81 8.92 13.99
CA GLY A 82 -7.73 7.90 13.46
C GLY A 82 -8.51 8.31 12.22
N GLN A 83 -8.49 9.60 11.83
CA GLN A 83 -9.23 10.06 10.65
C GLN A 83 -8.63 9.52 9.35
N ARG A 84 -9.46 9.38 8.32
CA ARG A 84 -9.00 9.08 6.96
C ARG A 84 -8.31 10.30 6.38
N VAL A 85 -7.14 10.08 5.82
CA VAL A 85 -6.37 11.10 5.10
C VAL A 85 -5.99 10.58 3.72
N TYR A 86 -5.91 11.50 2.78
CA TYR A 86 -5.50 11.26 1.40
C TYR A 86 -4.25 12.08 1.16
N VAL A 87 -3.21 11.43 0.66
CA VAL A 87 -1.91 12.03 0.38
C VAL A 87 -1.71 12.00 -1.12
N GLN A 88 -1.66 13.15 -1.76
CA GLN A 88 -1.34 13.24 -3.18
C GLN A 88 0.16 12.97 -3.37
N ILE A 89 0.49 12.20 -4.40
CA ILE A 89 1.87 11.84 -4.71
C ILE A 89 2.19 12.18 -6.16
N GLU A 90 3.40 12.66 -6.37
CA GLU A 90 3.96 12.97 -7.68
C GLU A 90 5.36 12.37 -7.80
N GLN A 91 5.79 12.13 -9.03
CA GLN A 91 7.12 11.61 -9.31
C GLN A 91 8.11 12.78 -9.33
N ASP A 92 9.14 12.69 -8.50
CA ASP A 92 10.25 13.65 -8.44
C ASP A 92 11.27 13.38 -9.57
N GLU A 93 12.24 14.29 -9.72
CA GLU A 93 13.29 14.23 -10.74
C GLU A 93 14.09 12.91 -10.69
N ASP A 94 14.27 12.33 -9.50
CA ASP A 94 14.99 11.07 -9.26
C ASP A 94 14.14 9.79 -9.46
N GLU A 95 13.04 9.88 -10.21
CA GLU A 95 12.04 8.81 -10.40
C GLU A 95 11.43 8.25 -9.09
N THR A 96 11.60 8.97 -7.98
CA THR A 96 11.06 8.59 -6.68
C THR A 96 9.76 9.34 -6.45
N TRP A 97 8.77 8.65 -5.89
CA TRP A 97 7.48 9.29 -5.61
C TRP A 97 7.53 10.00 -4.27
N VAL A 98 7.09 11.26 -4.24
CA VAL A 98 7.09 12.13 -3.06
C VAL A 98 5.69 12.66 -2.77
N ALA A 99 5.41 12.96 -1.50
CA ALA A 99 4.12 13.48 -1.07
C ALA A 99 4.09 15.00 -1.29
N THR A 100 3.08 15.49 -2.02
CA THR A 100 2.95 16.91 -2.37
C THR A 100 1.80 17.60 -1.61
N ALA A 101 0.78 16.85 -1.20
CA ALA A 101 -0.38 17.39 -0.51
C ALA A 101 -1.04 16.35 0.39
N MET A 102 -1.72 16.81 1.46
CA MET A 102 -2.52 15.96 2.34
C MET A 102 -3.88 16.62 2.65
N SER A 103 -4.96 15.83 2.58
CA SER A 103 -6.34 16.28 2.79
C SER A 103 -7.23 15.21 3.44
N ALA A 104 -8.35 15.64 4.03
CA ALA A 104 -9.42 14.80 4.58
C ALA A 104 -10.31 14.19 3.50
N ARG A 105 -10.36 14.81 2.31
CA ARG A 105 -11.16 14.37 1.17
C ARG A 105 -10.27 13.93 0.02
N PRO A 106 -10.69 12.91 -0.76
CA PRO A 106 -9.91 12.45 -1.89
C PRO A 106 -9.73 13.58 -2.92
N PRO A 107 -8.53 13.75 -3.49
CA PRO A 107 -8.32 14.71 -4.56
C PRO A 107 -9.11 14.30 -5.80
N SER A 108 -9.55 15.28 -6.59
CA SER A 108 -10.33 15.05 -7.81
C SER A 108 -9.48 14.51 -8.96
N GLN A 109 -8.16 14.72 -8.93
CA GLN A 109 -7.21 14.34 -9.96
C GLN A 109 -5.86 13.95 -9.36
N GLY A 110 -5.07 13.19 -10.13
CA GLY A 110 -3.73 12.74 -9.74
C GLY A 110 -3.73 11.45 -8.92
N LEU A 111 -2.53 10.91 -8.70
CA LEU A 111 -2.34 9.71 -7.90
C LEU A 111 -2.33 10.07 -6.42
N PHE A 112 -2.99 9.26 -5.60
CA PHE A 112 -3.03 9.50 -4.17
C PHE A 112 -2.96 8.19 -3.38
N LEU A 113 -2.40 8.29 -2.18
CA LEU A 113 -2.38 7.25 -1.18
C LEU A 113 -3.49 7.53 -0.16
N ARG A 114 -4.21 6.47 0.25
CA ARG A 114 -5.21 6.55 1.31
C ARG A 114 -4.63 5.96 2.59
N GLY A 115 -4.67 6.73 3.66
CA GLY A 115 -4.16 6.34 4.95
C GLY A 115 -5.08 6.72 6.11
N ARG A 116 -4.59 6.47 7.32
CA ARG A 116 -5.17 7.00 8.56
C ARG A 116 -4.11 7.81 9.28
N TYR A 117 -4.49 9.02 9.68
CA TYR A 117 -3.62 9.83 10.51
C TYR A 117 -3.52 9.19 11.90
N ARG A 118 -2.29 9.02 12.42
CA ARG A 118 -2.08 8.48 13.77
C ARG A 118 -1.76 9.59 14.75
N HIS A 119 -0.61 10.22 14.55
CA HIS A 119 -0.10 11.25 15.42
C HIS A 119 0.97 12.04 14.66
N PHE A 120 1.10 13.31 15.04
CA PHE A 120 2.24 14.12 14.68
C PHE A 120 3.44 13.68 15.52
N ILE A 121 4.53 13.29 14.87
CA ILE A 121 5.82 13.14 15.52
C ILE A 121 6.56 14.44 15.24
N SER A 122 6.62 15.33 16.23
CA SER A 122 7.50 16.50 16.17
C SER A 122 8.94 16.01 16.29
N GLY A 123 9.58 15.73 15.16
CA GLY A 123 11.03 15.65 15.10
C GLY A 123 11.54 17.07 15.07
N ALA A 124 12.20 17.52 16.14
CA ALA A 124 12.85 18.82 16.14
C ALA A 124 13.87 18.84 14.98
N ASN A 125 13.54 19.53 13.89
CA ASN A 125 14.55 20.16 13.07
C ASN A 125 15.15 21.25 13.96
N LEU A 126 16.14 20.87 14.78
CA LEU A 126 17.04 21.84 15.37
C LEU A 126 17.76 22.46 14.18
N ASN A 127 17.22 23.56 13.69
CA ASN A 127 17.96 24.48 12.87
C ASN A 127 19.17 24.85 13.73
N ALA A 128 20.35 24.36 13.36
CA ALA A 128 21.59 24.83 13.94
C ALA A 128 21.84 26.24 13.38
N ASP A 129 20.98 27.18 13.75
CA ASP A 129 21.19 28.60 13.51
C ASP A 129 22.12 29.12 14.60
N GLY A 130 23.43 29.01 14.30
CA GLY A 130 24.46 29.95 14.73
C GLY A 130 25.14 29.75 16.09
N ALA A 131 26.46 29.52 16.06
CA ALA A 131 27.40 30.15 17.01
C ALA A 131 28.86 30.08 16.50
N ALA A 132 29.41 31.27 16.23
CA ALA A 132 30.83 31.65 16.09
C ALA A 132 31.65 31.14 14.89
#